data_AF-A0A8J2T6J1-F1
#
_entry.id   AF-A0A8J2T6J1-F1
#
_cell.length_a   1.000
_cell.length_b   1.000
_cell.length_c   1.000
_cell.angle_alpha   90.00
_cell.angle_beta   90.00
_cell.angle_gamma   90.00
#
_symmetry.space_group_name_H-M   'P 1'
#
loop_
_entity.id
_entity.type
_entity.pdbx_description
1 polymer ?
#
loop_
_entity_poly.entity_id
_entity_poly.type
_entity_poly.pdbx_seq_one_letter_code
_entity_poly.pdbx_strand_id
1 'polypeptide(L)'
;MNDQPPEQQLEYIIEAILTKTIRVLQILIPLIARFSSQHPTAFLVLTCAILVFILLRIIRNMVTIVRRTLFLGVLVFVVLLYVRGFDTVVLYDLPFLYKLVLQDENLETIIRKWSTYLSHSSIRHSRTIYSICRHKAMEVWNQLISALNS
;
A
#
# COMPACT_ATOMS: atom_id res chain seq x y z
N MET A 1 10.39 -13.20 42.39
CA MET A 1 10.79 -12.78 41.03
C MET A 1 10.55 -13.98 40.14
N ASN A 2 9.68 -13.85 39.14
CA ASN A 2 9.19 -14.97 38.33
C ASN A 2 10.06 -15.08 37.08
N ASP A 3 11.13 -15.88 37.16
CA ASP A 3 12.05 -16.17 36.05
C ASP A 3 11.52 -17.36 35.24
N GLN A 4 10.46 -17.15 34.44
CA GLN A 4 10.09 -18.09 33.37
C GLN A 4 10.50 -17.53 32.01
N PRO A 5 11.07 -18.36 31.12
CA PRO A 5 11.48 -17.94 29.78
C PRO A 5 10.28 -17.37 28.99
N PRO A 6 10.49 -16.33 28.18
CA PRO A 6 9.42 -15.59 27.49
C PRO A 6 8.56 -16.48 26.57
N GLU A 7 9.12 -17.60 26.12
CA GLU A 7 8.49 -18.56 25.22
C GLU A 7 7.35 -19.33 25.92
N GLN A 8 7.53 -19.71 27.19
CA GLN A 8 6.52 -20.44 27.99
C GLN A 8 5.35 -19.54 28.42
N GLN A 9 5.61 -18.24 28.62
CA GLN A 9 4.56 -17.28 28.95
C GLN A 9 3.63 -17.04 27.74
N LEU A 10 4.18 -17.03 26.53
CA LEU A 10 3.41 -16.84 25.30
C LEU A 10 2.48 -18.02 25.04
N GLU A 11 2.98 -19.25 25.18
CA GLU A 11 2.18 -20.48 25.04
C GLU A 11 1.03 -20.52 26.04
N TYR A 12 1.29 -20.20 27.31
CA TYR A 12 0.26 -20.17 28.35
C TYR A 12 -0.83 -19.13 28.09
N ILE A 13 -0.46 -17.95 27.57
CA ILE A 13 -1.42 -16.89 27.22
C ILE A 13 -2.28 -17.32 26.03
N ILE A 14 -1.67 -17.93 25.00
CA ILE A 14 -2.39 -18.42 23.82
C ILE A 14 -3.37 -19.52 24.23
N GLU A 15 -2.94 -20.47 25.06
CA GLU A 15 -3.77 -21.57 25.56
C GLU A 15 -4.92 -21.05 26.44
N ALA A 16 -4.66 -20.07 27.31
CA ALA A 16 -5.68 -19.45 28.15
C ALA A 16 -6.75 -18.71 27.33
N ILE A 17 -6.33 -17.95 26.30
CA ILE A 17 -7.25 -17.25 25.39
C ILE A 17 -8.09 -18.26 24.60
N LEU A 18 -7.46 -19.31 24.08
CA LEU A 18 -8.14 -20.34 23.29
C LEU A 18 -9.17 -21.09 24.14
N THR A 19 -8.79 -21.50 25.34
CA THR A 19 -9.67 -22.22 26.29
C THR A 19 -10.85 -21.35 26.70
N LYS A 20 -10.63 -20.06 26.98
CA LYS A 20 -11.71 -19.12 27.30
C LYS A 20 -12.65 -18.93 26.12
N THR A 21 -12.12 -18.78 24.91
CA THR A 21 -12.91 -18.61 23.68
C THR A 21 -13.78 -19.84 23.42
N ILE A 22 -13.22 -21.04 23.53
CA ILE A 22 -13.94 -22.30 23.36
C ILE A 22 -15.07 -22.44 24.38
N ARG A 23 -14.82 -22.11 25.66
CA ARG A 23 -15.85 -22.20 26.71
C ARG A 23 -17.01 -21.23 26.45
N VAL A 24 -16.73 -20.02 25.98
CA VAL A 24 -17.77 -19.05 25.59
C VAL A 24 -18.58 -19.60 24.41
N LEU A 25 -17.91 -20.15 23.39
CA LEU A 25 -18.57 -20.75 22.23
C LEU A 25 -19.49 -21.92 22.63
N GLN A 26 -19.02 -22.80 23.54
CA GLN A 26 -19.78 -23.96 24.03
C GLN A 26 -21.05 -23.56 24.79
N ILE A 27 -21.10 -22.38 25.41
CA ILE A 27 -22.31 -21.87 26.06
C ILE A 27 -23.21 -21.18 25.03
N LEU A 28 -22.60 -20.46 24.08
CA LEU A 28 -23.32 -19.66 23.09
C LEU A 28 -24.04 -20.54 22.05
N ILE A 29 -23.42 -21.62 21.59
CA ILE A 29 -23.99 -22.56 20.61
C ILE A 29 -25.34 -23.14 21.05
N PRO A 30 -25.48 -23.79 22.23
CA PRO A 30 -26.75 -24.35 22.68
C PRO A 30 -27.79 -23.26 23.01
N LEU A 31 -27.35 -22.07 23.44
CA LEU A 31 -28.24 -20.93 23.68
C LEU A 31 -28.86 -20.43 22.36
N ILE A 32 -28.03 -20.27 21.33
CA ILE A 32 -28.46 -19.90 19.97
C ILE A 32 -29.37 -20.98 19.39
N ALA A 33 -29.03 -22.26 19.55
CA ALA A 33 -29.82 -23.38 19.04
C ALA A 33 -31.22 -23.43 19.69
N ARG A 34 -31.32 -23.23 21.00
CA ARG A 34 -32.60 -23.17 21.72
C ARG A 34 -33.43 -21.95 21.33
N PHE A 35 -32.80 -20.79 21.16
CA PHE A 35 -33.49 -19.56 20.74
C PHE A 35 -34.01 -19.66 19.30
N SER A 36 -33.23 -20.29 18.42
CA SER A 36 -33.61 -20.58 17.03
C SER A 36 -34.82 -21.52 16.95
N SER A 37 -34.90 -22.56 17.78
CA SER A 37 -36.02 -23.50 17.75
C SER A 37 -37.32 -22.93 18.32
N GLN A 38 -37.24 -21.99 19.27
CA GLN A 38 -38.42 -21.36 19.89
C GLN A 38 -38.99 -20.21 19.06
N HIS A 39 -38.14 -19.44 18.37
CA HIS A 39 -38.55 -18.28 17.58
C HIS A 39 -37.81 -18.21 16.22
N PRO A 40 -38.12 -19.11 15.27
CA PRO A 40 -37.36 -19.26 14.03
C PRO A 40 -37.38 -18.00 13.15
N THR A 41 -38.53 -17.32 13.05
CA THR A 41 -38.67 -16.08 12.27
C THR A 41 -37.89 -14.92 12.90
N ALA A 42 -37.96 -14.75 14.22
CA ALA A 42 -37.22 -13.69 14.92
C ALA A 42 -35.71 -13.91 14.86
N PHE A 43 -35.26 -15.16 15.01
CA PHE A 43 -33.86 -15.54 14.86
C PHE A 43 -33.33 -15.25 13.45
N LEU A 44 -34.11 -15.57 12.42
CA LEU A 44 -33.72 -15.34 11.02
C LEU A 44 -33.61 -13.84 10.71
N VAL A 45 -34.57 -13.02 11.15
CA VAL A 45 -34.52 -11.55 10.99
C VAL A 45 -33.32 -10.96 11.72
N LEU A 46 -33.07 -11.38 12.96
CA LEU A 46 -31.97 -10.86 13.78
C LEU A 46 -30.61 -11.27 13.21
N THR A 47 -30.46 -12.52 12.78
CA THR A 47 -29.23 -13.00 12.14
C THR A 47 -29.00 -12.28 10.81
N CYS A 48 -30.03 -12.08 10.00
CA CYS A 48 -29.96 -11.33 8.75
C CYS A 48 -29.53 -9.88 8.99
N ALA A 49 -30.12 -9.20 9.99
CA ALA A 49 -29.76 -7.84 10.36
C ALA A 49 -28.28 -7.73 10.79
N ILE A 50 -27.80 -8.68 11.60
CA ILE A 50 -26.38 -8.77 11.99
C ILE A 50 -25.49 -8.95 10.76
N LEU A 51 -25.86 -9.85 9.85
CA LEU A 51 -25.10 -10.13 8.65
C LEU A 51 -24.98 -8.90 7.75
N VAL A 52 -26.10 -8.20 7.51
CA VAL A 52 -26.13 -6.94 6.77
C VAL A 52 -25.27 -5.86 7.45
N PHE A 53 -25.35 -5.74 8.78
CA PHE A 53 -24.53 -4.79 9.52
C PHE A 53 -23.02 -5.07 9.37
N ILE A 54 -22.62 -6.35 9.48
CA ILE A 54 -21.23 -6.77 9.26
C ILE A 54 -20.78 -6.46 7.84
N LEU A 55 -21.60 -6.80 6.83
CA LEU A 55 -21.30 -6.49 5.43
C LEU A 55 -21.12 -4.99 5.19
N LEU A 56 -22.04 -4.16 5.70
CA LEU A 56 -21.92 -2.71 5.62
C LEU A 56 -20.65 -2.18 6.28
N ARG A 57 -20.27 -2.75 7.42
CA ARG A 57 -19.02 -2.40 8.12
C ARG A 57 -17.79 -2.78 7.30
N ILE A 58 -17.78 -3.96 6.69
CA ILE A 58 -16.69 -4.41 5.80
C ILE A 58 -16.59 -3.48 4.60
N ILE A 59 -17.71 -3.16 3.93
CA ILE A 59 -17.74 -2.26 2.77
C ILE A 59 -17.21 -0.88 3.15
N ARG A 60 -17.65 -0.29 4.27
CA ARG A 60 -17.13 0.99 4.75
C ARG A 60 -15.63 0.95 5.01
N ASN A 61 -15.13 -0.14 5.58
CA ASN A 61 -13.71 -0.29 5.85
C ASN A 61 -12.91 -0.42 4.54
N MET A 62 -13.39 -1.24 3.60
CA MET A 62 -12.86 -1.36 2.24
C MET A 62 -12.77 0.01 1.55
N VAL A 63 -13.87 0.78 1.54
CA VAL A 63 -13.89 2.13 0.96
C VAL A 63 -12.87 3.05 1.64
N THR A 64 -12.72 2.96 2.95
CA THR A 64 -11.75 3.77 3.69
C THR A 64 -10.31 3.42 3.31
N ILE A 65 -10.01 2.13 3.18
CA ILE A 65 -8.70 1.63 2.73
C ILE A 65 -8.44 2.12 1.30
N VAL A 66 -9.38 1.90 0.37
CA VAL A 66 -9.25 2.35 -1.03
C VAL A 66 -9.02 3.86 -1.09
N ARG A 67 -9.77 4.66 -0.33
CA ARG A 67 -9.59 6.12 -0.30
C ARG A 67 -8.20 6.53 0.18
N ARG A 68 -7.67 5.87 1.21
CA ARG A 68 -6.30 6.12 1.69
C ARG A 68 -5.25 5.70 0.67
N THR A 69 -5.42 4.55 0.04
CA THR A 69 -4.51 4.06 -1.00
C THR A 69 -4.51 4.96 -2.23
N LEU A 70 -5.68 5.46 -2.66
CA LEU A 70 -5.78 6.43 -3.74
C LEU A 70 -5.05 7.73 -3.40
N PHE A 71 -5.21 8.23 -2.17
CA PHE A 71 -4.51 9.45 -1.74
C PHE A 71 -2.98 9.26 -1.75
N LEU A 72 -2.50 8.10 -1.29
CA LEU A 72 -1.08 7.74 -1.38
C LEU A 72 -0.62 7.65 -2.84
N GLY A 73 -1.42 7.06 -3.72
CA GLY A 73 -1.14 7.00 -5.16
C GLY A 73 -1.03 8.39 -5.80
N VAL A 74 -1.94 9.29 -5.48
CA VAL A 74 -1.89 10.69 -5.94
C VAL A 74 -0.64 11.40 -5.42
N LEU A 75 -0.29 11.20 -4.14
CA LEU A 75 0.93 11.78 -3.56
C LEU A 75 2.19 11.32 -4.33
N VAL A 76 2.31 10.02 -4.58
CA VAL A 76 3.41 9.45 -5.37
C VAL A 76 3.44 10.03 -6.78
N PHE A 77 2.27 10.17 -7.42
CA PHE A 77 2.15 10.77 -8.74
C PHE A 77 2.62 12.23 -8.77
N VAL A 78 2.25 13.04 -7.77
CA VAL A 78 2.71 14.43 -7.65
C VAL A 78 4.22 14.49 -7.46
N VAL A 79 4.81 13.60 -6.66
CA VAL A 79 6.27 13.51 -6.49
C VAL A 79 6.95 13.15 -7.82
N LEU A 80 6.39 12.22 -8.59
CA LEU A 80 6.94 11.86 -9.89
C LEU A 80 6.85 13.01 -10.90
N LEU A 81 5.72 13.72 -10.94
CA LEU A 81 5.56 14.92 -11.75
C LEU A 81 6.62 15.98 -11.42
N TYR A 82 6.89 16.18 -10.12
CA TYR A 82 7.88 17.14 -9.67
C TYR A 82 9.31 16.76 -10.08
N VAL A 83 9.67 15.48 -9.98
CA VAL A 83 11.04 15.02 -10.27
C VAL A 83 11.31 14.86 -11.77
N ARG A 84 10.33 14.43 -12.56
CA ARG A 84 10.52 14.04 -13.98
C ARG A 84 9.91 14.99 -15.01
N GLY A 85 9.08 15.93 -14.56
CA GLY A 85 8.30 16.80 -15.43
C GLY A 85 7.03 16.13 -15.96
N PHE A 86 6.03 16.96 -16.28
CA PHE A 86 4.69 16.53 -16.67
C PHE A 86 4.68 15.66 -17.94
N ASP A 87 5.39 16.09 -18.99
CA ASP A 87 5.42 15.39 -20.28
C ASP A 87 5.98 13.97 -20.15
N THR A 88 7.05 13.78 -19.39
CA THR A 88 7.71 12.47 -19.23
C THR A 88 6.82 11.48 -18.49
N VAL A 89 6.13 11.93 -17.44
CA VAL A 89 5.27 11.06 -16.62
C VAL A 89 4.02 10.64 -17.39
N VAL A 90 3.41 11.57 -18.14
CA VAL A 90 2.17 11.29 -18.88
C VAL A 90 2.43 10.46 -20.13
N LEU A 91 3.48 10.74 -20.91
CA LEU A 91 3.75 10.02 -22.16
C LEU A 91 4.45 8.67 -21.97
N TYR A 92 5.25 8.49 -20.90
CA TYR A 92 6.10 7.30 -20.77
C TYR A 92 5.82 6.50 -19.50
N ASP A 93 5.71 7.14 -18.34
CA ASP A 93 5.55 6.42 -17.07
C ASP A 93 4.15 5.79 -16.93
N LEU A 94 3.10 6.53 -17.30
CA LEU A 94 1.69 6.07 -17.26
C LEU A 94 1.42 4.89 -18.21
N PRO A 95 1.80 4.94 -19.51
CA PRO A 95 1.59 3.83 -20.43
C PRO A 95 2.40 2.59 -20.08
N PHE A 96 3.61 2.77 -19.52
CA PHE A 96 4.43 1.66 -19.04
C PHE A 96 3.78 0.98 -17.83
N LEU A 97 3.35 1.75 -16.83
CA LEU A 97 2.63 1.21 -15.67
C LEU A 97 1.34 0.50 -16.10
N TYR A 98 0.57 1.10 -17.01
CA TYR A 98 -0.65 0.51 -17.54
C TYR A 98 -0.39 -0.84 -18.22
N LYS A 99 0.66 -0.93 -19.06
CA LYS A 99 1.06 -2.20 -19.70
C LYS A 99 1.47 -3.26 -18.69
N LEU A 100 2.19 -2.88 -17.64
CA LEU A 100 2.60 -3.82 -16.57
C LEU A 100 1.40 -4.35 -15.79
N VAL A 101 0.42 -3.49 -15.51
CA VAL A 101 -0.83 -3.88 -14.81
C VAL A 101 -1.69 -4.76 -15.71
N LEU A 102 -1.78 -4.48 -17.01
CA LEU A 102 -2.56 -5.28 -17.96
C LEU A 102 -1.98 -6.68 -18.19
N GLN A 103 -0.70 -6.88 -17.89
CA GLN A 103 0.00 -8.15 -18.08
C GLN A 103 -0.29 -9.19 -16.98
N ASP A 104 -1.20 -8.87 -16.04
CA ASP A 104 -1.64 -9.73 -14.93
C ASP A 104 -0.47 -10.28 -14.09
N GLU A 105 0.63 -9.54 -14.05
CA GLU A 105 1.79 -9.88 -13.24
C GLU A 105 1.52 -9.59 -11.76
N ASN A 106 2.08 -10.42 -10.87
CA ASN A 106 2.02 -10.17 -9.43
C ASN A 106 2.45 -8.74 -9.09
N LEU A 107 1.72 -8.10 -8.17
CA LEU A 107 1.96 -6.70 -7.75
C LEU A 107 3.41 -6.45 -7.33
N GLU A 108 4.06 -7.43 -6.69
CA GLU A 108 5.47 -7.33 -6.31
C GLU A 108 6.39 -7.18 -7.54
N THR A 109 6.13 -7.97 -8.59
CA THR A 109 6.89 -7.93 -9.84
C THR A 109 6.69 -6.60 -10.56
N ILE A 110 5.45 -6.10 -10.57
CA ILE A 110 5.12 -4.78 -11.14
C ILE A 110 5.89 -3.68 -10.42
N ILE A 111 5.86 -3.66 -9.09
CA ILE A 111 6.55 -2.66 -8.27
C ILE A 111 8.06 -2.74 -8.47
N ARG A 112 8.66 -3.94 -8.52
CA ARG A 112 10.10 -4.11 -8.76
C ARG A 112 10.52 -3.59 -10.14
N LYS A 113 9.81 -3.96 -11.19
CA LYS A 113 10.11 -3.51 -12.57
C LYS A 113 9.94 -2.01 -12.71
N TRP A 114 8.86 -1.46 -12.15
CA TRP A 114 8.61 -0.02 -12.17
C TRP A 114 9.64 0.76 -11.36
N SER A 115 9.99 0.32 -10.15
CA SER A 115 11.04 0.93 -9.32
C SER A 115 12.41 0.92 -10.02
N THR A 116 12.76 -0.19 -10.67
CA THR A 116 14.01 -0.32 -11.43
C THR A 116 14.06 0.66 -12.60
N TYR A 117 12.96 0.77 -13.36
CA TYR A 117 12.83 1.74 -14.44
C TYR A 117 12.88 3.20 -13.92
N LEU A 118 12.22 3.45 -12.78
CA LEU A 118 12.21 4.76 -12.15
C LEU A 118 13.62 5.20 -11.73
N SER A 119 14.38 4.30 -11.11
CA SER A 119 15.75 4.52 -10.65
C SER A 119 16.73 4.74 -11.81
N HIS A 120 16.69 3.88 -12.84
CA HIS A 120 17.59 4.00 -13.99
C HIS A 120 17.40 5.30 -14.77
N SER A 121 16.15 5.75 -14.97
CA SER A 121 15.88 6.98 -15.70
C SER A 121 16.18 8.24 -14.86
N SER A 122 15.97 8.20 -13.53
CA SER A 122 16.39 9.27 -12.60
C SER A 122 17.91 9.53 -12.64
N ILE A 123 18.72 8.46 -12.57
CA ILE A 123 20.18 8.56 -12.64
C ILE A 123 20.63 9.12 -14.00
N ARG A 124 19.93 8.78 -15.08
CA ARG A 124 20.24 9.28 -16.42
C ARG A 124 19.93 10.77 -16.54
N HIS A 125 18.78 11.22 -16.03
CA HIS A 125 18.42 12.65 -16.03
C HIS A 125 19.37 13.50 -15.18
N SER A 126 19.78 13.01 -14.00
CA SER A 126 20.78 13.66 -13.16
C SER A 126 22.13 13.85 -13.87
N ARG A 127 22.61 12.80 -14.56
CA ARG A 127 23.85 12.88 -15.36
C ARG A 127 23.72 13.82 -16.55
N THR A 128 22.56 13.85 -17.21
CA THR A 128 22.31 14.75 -18.35
C THR A 128 22.31 16.21 -17.89
N ILE A 129 21.62 16.54 -16.79
CA ILE A 129 21.63 17.89 -16.22
C ILE A 129 23.05 18.31 -15.79
N TYR A 130 23.79 17.40 -15.13
CA TYR A 130 25.18 17.66 -14.76
C TYR A 130 26.07 17.91 -15.98
N SER A 131 25.87 17.16 -17.07
CA SER A 131 26.63 17.35 -18.32
C SER A 131 26.29 18.66 -19.03
N ILE A 132 25.03 19.10 -18.98
CA ILE A 132 24.59 20.38 -19.57
C ILE A 132 25.14 21.55 -18.76
N CYS A 133 25.07 21.49 -17.42
CA CYS A 133 25.69 22.49 -16.54
C CYS A 133 27.21 22.56 -16.75
N ARG A 134 27.88 21.42 -16.88
CA ARG A 134 29.32 21.37 -17.17
C ARG A 134 29.65 22.01 -18.52
N HIS A 135 28.87 21.71 -19.57
CA HIS A 135 29.08 22.31 -20.88
C HIS A 135 28.88 23.83 -20.88
N LYS A 136 27.80 24.33 -20.24
CA LYS A 136 27.58 25.78 -20.12
C LYS A 136 28.64 26.47 -19.28
N ALA A 137 29.10 25.86 -18.19
CA ALA A 137 30.20 26.40 -17.38
C ALA A 137 31.50 26.50 -18.19
N MET A 138 31.78 25.50 -19.04
CA MET A 138 32.98 25.48 -19.87
C MET A 138 32.90 26.51 -21.02
N GLU A 139 31.71 26.74 -21.56
CA GLU A 139 31.44 27.76 -22.57
C GLU A 139 31.65 29.18 -22.01
N VAL A 140 31.11 29.46 -20.82
CA VAL A 140 31.32 30.75 -20.12
C VAL A 140 32.79 30.96 -19.74
N TRP A 141 33.46 29.91 -19.29
CA TRP A 141 34.90 29.95 -18.98
C TRP A 141 35.76 30.27 -20.21
N ASN A 142 35.44 29.65 -21.36
CA ASN A 142 36.15 29.92 -22.61
C ASN A 142 35.90 31.34 -23.13
N GLN A 143 34.68 31.86 -22.99
CA GLN A 143 34.36 33.25 -23.33
C GLN A 143 35.14 34.25 -22.46
N LEU A 144 35.22 34.00 -21.15
CA LEU A 144 36.02 34.80 -20.22
C LEU A 144 37.51 34.80 -20.58
N ILE A 145 38.09 33.63 -20.90
CA ILE A 145 39.49 33.53 -21.32
C ILE A 145 39.74 34.29 -22.64
N SER A 146 38.82 34.20 -23.60
CA SER A 146 38.95 34.95 -24.86
C SER A 146 38.86 36.45 -24.68
N ALA A 147 38.03 36.94 -23.74
CA ALA A 147 37.89 38.35 -23.41
C ALA A 147 39.06 38.91 -22.58
N LEU A 148 39.79 38.04 -21.87
CA LEU A 148 41.01 38.40 -21.13
C LEU A 148 42.28 38.42 -22.00
N ASN A 149 42.26 37.71 -23.13
CA ASN A 149 43.36 37.64 -24.10
C ASN A 149 43.18 38.58 -25.31
N SER A 150 42.10 39.37 -25.36
CA SER A 150 41.85 40.45 -26.34
C SER A 150 42.17 41.81 -25.74
#